data_AF-F8IDR1-F1
#
_entry.id   AF-F8IDR1-F1
#
_cell.length_a   1.000
_cell.length_b   1.000
_cell.length_c   1.000
_cell.angle_alpha   90.00
_cell.angle_beta   90.00
_cell.angle_gamma   90.00
#
_symmetry.space_group_name_H-M   'P 1'
#
loop_
_entity.id
_entity.type
_entity.pdbx_description
1 polymer ?
#
loop_
_entity_poly.entity_id
_entity_poly.type
_entity_poly.pdbx_seq_one_letter_code
_entity_poly.pdbx_strand_id
1 'polypeptide(L)'
;MTLFASAGVGTVVARLANHVIPHHSLFWAVFAYCVGMAVFTMIMGNAFAAFPVMTAGIAIPLIIGHFGVDADRVAAIGMFAGYCGTLLTPMAANFNIVPAALLGLRSQYAVIRAQWPTAVIILAVNILLMYAVAKW
;
A
#
# COMPACT_ATOMS: atom_id res chain seq x y z
N MET A 1 16.88 -6.15 -1.69
CA MET A 1 16.16 -6.68 -0.51
C MET A 1 16.93 -6.47 0.79
N THR A 2 18.24 -6.73 0.83
CA THR A 2 19.06 -6.65 2.05
C THR A 2 19.26 -5.23 2.58
N LEU A 3 19.41 -4.22 1.71
CA LEU A 3 19.73 -2.85 2.13
C LEU A 3 18.66 -2.21 3.04
N PHE A 4 17.37 -2.41 2.75
CA PHE A 4 16.26 -1.86 3.55
C PHE A 4 16.04 -2.61 4.87
N ALA A 5 16.28 -3.92 4.87
CA ALA A 5 16.27 -4.74 6.08
C ALA A 5 17.45 -4.39 7.00
N SER A 6 18.64 -4.19 6.44
CA SER A 6 19.84 -3.78 7.19
C SER A 6 19.80 -2.32 7.64
N ALA A 7 19.04 -1.46 6.95
CA ALA A 7 18.83 -0.06 7.35
C ALA A 7 17.79 0.11 8.48
N GLY A 8 17.15 -0.97 8.94
CA GLY A 8 16.21 -0.90 10.07
C GLY A 8 14.90 -0.17 9.77
N VAL A 9 14.53 -0.03 8.50
CA VAL A 9 13.30 0.69 8.12
C VAL A 9 12.06 -0.01 8.71
N GLY A 10 12.06 -1.34 8.76
CA GLY A 10 10.99 -2.11 9.39
C GLY A 10 10.81 -1.81 10.88
N THR A 11 11.90 -1.57 11.63
CA THR A 11 11.81 -1.26 13.07
C THR A 11 11.39 0.20 13.32
N VAL A 12 11.79 1.14 12.46
CA VAL A 12 11.33 2.54 12.52
C VAL A 12 9.84 2.64 12.23
N VAL A 13 9.37 1.94 11.19
CA VAL A 13 7.95 1.89 10.84
C VAL A 13 7.15 1.20 11.96
N ALA A 14 7.65 0.10 12.54
CA ALA A 14 6.99 -0.56 13.68
C ALA A 14 6.95 0.32 14.95
N ARG A 15 7.98 1.13 15.23
CA ARG A 15 7.96 2.08 16.37
C ARG A 15 6.97 3.22 16.14
N LEU A 16 6.96 3.81 14.96
CA LEU A 16 5.99 4.85 14.58
C LEU A 16 4.56 4.30 14.64
N ALA A 17 4.35 3.09 14.12
CA ALA A 17 3.08 2.40 14.19
C ALA A 17 2.68 2.14 15.66
N ASN A 18 3.55 1.62 16.52
CA ASN A 18 3.25 1.42 17.95
C ASN A 18 2.97 2.72 18.73
N HIS A 19 3.50 3.86 18.29
CA HIS A 19 3.27 5.14 18.98
C HIS A 19 1.96 5.81 18.54
N VAL A 20 1.52 5.57 17.31
CA VAL A 20 0.32 6.18 16.72
C VAL A 20 -0.90 5.25 16.81
N ILE A 21 -0.69 3.94 16.81
CA ILE A 21 -1.76 2.93 16.80
C ILE A 21 -2.07 2.54 18.25
N PRO A 22 -3.26 2.86 18.77
CA PRO A 22 -3.69 2.28 20.04
C PRO A 22 -3.77 0.77 19.89
N HIS A 23 -2.98 0.06 20.70
CA HIS A 23 -2.80 -1.41 20.74
C HIS A 23 -4.08 -2.26 20.78
N HIS A 24 -5.25 -1.63 20.92
CA HIS A 24 -6.55 -2.28 21.04
C HIS A 24 -7.31 -2.44 19.70
N SER A 25 -6.88 -1.81 18.61
CA SER A 25 -7.72 -1.72 17.40
C SER A 25 -7.06 -2.32 16.15
N LEU A 26 -7.54 -3.50 15.76
CA LEU A 26 -7.17 -4.18 14.51
C LEU A 26 -7.39 -3.27 13.29
N PHE A 27 -8.41 -2.41 13.34
CA PHE A 27 -8.71 -1.43 12.30
C PHE A 27 -7.53 -0.50 11.99
N TRP A 28 -6.86 0.03 13.02
CA TRP A 28 -5.73 0.95 12.81
C TRP A 28 -4.48 0.26 12.27
N ALA A 29 -4.25 -1.02 12.64
CA ALA A 29 -3.18 -1.82 12.07
C ALA A 29 -3.40 -2.09 10.57
N VAL A 30 -4.63 -2.48 10.20
CA VAL A 30 -5.05 -2.68 8.81
C VAL A 30 -4.95 -1.38 8.01
N PHE A 31 -5.45 -0.27 8.58
CA PHE A 31 -5.39 1.04 7.96
C PHE A 31 -3.94 1.47 7.69
N ALA A 32 -3.06 1.37 8.69
CA ALA A 32 -1.65 1.70 8.55
C ALA A 32 -0.95 0.84 7.51
N TYR A 33 -1.27 -0.46 7.43
CA TYR A 33 -0.72 -1.35 6.42
C TYR A 33 -1.20 -1.00 5.00
N CYS A 34 -2.50 -0.85 4.77
CA CYS A 34 -3.04 -0.54 3.45
C CYS A 34 -2.64 0.86 2.95
N VAL A 35 -2.71 1.88 3.80
CA VAL A 35 -2.28 3.25 3.46
C VAL A 35 -0.77 3.30 3.27
N GLY A 36 -0.02 2.67 4.18
CA GLY A 36 1.42 2.56 4.05
C GLY A 36 1.82 1.85 2.76
N MET A 37 1.15 0.75 2.40
CA MET A 37 1.35 0.05 1.14
C MET A 37 1.14 0.95 -0.07
N ALA A 38 0.05 1.72 -0.12
CA ALA A 38 -0.22 2.62 -1.23
C ALA A 38 0.79 3.77 -1.32
N VAL A 39 1.13 4.40 -0.19
CA VAL A 39 2.10 5.50 -0.14
C VAL A 39 3.50 5.03 -0.50
N PHE A 40 3.94 3.91 0.07
CA PHE A 40 5.27 3.36 -0.20
C PHE A 40 5.38 2.87 -1.65
N THR A 41 4.29 2.31 -2.18
CA THR A 41 4.20 1.98 -3.61
C THR A 41 4.26 3.24 -4.48
N MET A 42 3.62 4.34 -4.06
CA MET A 42 3.73 5.61 -4.78
C MET A 42 5.17 6.13 -4.87
N ILE A 43 5.93 5.98 -3.79
CA ILE A 43 7.34 6.40 -3.74
C ILE A 43 8.23 5.47 -4.58
N MET A 44 8.02 4.16 -4.49
CA MET A 44 8.85 3.18 -5.19
C MET A 44 8.48 3.00 -6.67
N GLY A 45 7.28 3.39 -7.07
CA GLY A 45 6.76 3.18 -8.43
C GLY A 45 6.19 1.78 -8.70
N ASN A 46 6.26 0.84 -7.74
CA ASN A 46 5.84 -0.55 -7.94
C ASN A 46 5.38 -1.25 -6.65
N ALA A 47 4.18 -1.86 -6.70
CA ALA A 47 3.59 -2.60 -5.59
C ALA A 47 4.43 -3.81 -5.15
N PHE A 48 5.06 -4.52 -6.09
CA PHE A 48 5.90 -5.70 -5.78
C PHE A 48 7.14 -5.35 -4.98
N ALA A 49 7.69 -4.15 -5.19
CA ALA A 49 8.87 -3.70 -4.47
C ALA A 49 8.51 -3.17 -3.07
N ALA A 50 7.34 -2.53 -2.94
CA ALA A 50 6.80 -2.06 -1.67
C ALA A 50 6.30 -3.18 -0.76
N PHE A 51 5.73 -4.24 -1.33
CA PHE A 51 5.10 -5.34 -0.58
C PHE A 51 6.02 -5.98 0.46
N PRO A 52 7.23 -6.50 0.15
CA PRO A 52 8.07 -7.13 1.16
C PRO A 52 8.47 -6.17 2.29
N VAL A 53 8.70 -4.89 1.98
CA VAL A 53 9.14 -3.89 2.97
C VAL A 53 8.00 -3.59 3.96
N MET A 54 6.81 -3.32 3.45
CA MET A 54 5.64 -3.00 4.27
C MET A 54 5.11 -4.23 5.01
N THR A 55 5.13 -5.40 4.37
CA THR A 55 4.71 -6.65 4.99
C THR A 55 5.66 -7.04 6.12
N ALA A 56 6.98 -6.92 5.94
CA ALA A 56 7.95 -7.17 7.00
C ALA A 56 7.90 -6.12 8.12
N GLY A 57 7.62 -4.85 7.79
CA GLY A 57 7.61 -3.75 8.77
C GLY A 57 6.30 -3.59 9.55
N ILE A 58 5.15 -3.90 8.94
CA ILE A 58 3.81 -3.68 9.54
C ILE A 58 3.02 -4.99 9.62
N ALA A 59 2.76 -5.66 8.50
CA ALA A 59 1.81 -6.78 8.49
C ALA A 59 2.26 -7.94 9.39
N ILE A 60 3.52 -8.36 9.31
CA ILE A 60 4.06 -9.45 10.14
C ILE A 60 4.04 -9.10 11.63
N PRO A 61 4.63 -7.97 12.09
CA PRO A 61 4.67 -7.69 13.53
C PRO A 61 3.32 -7.28 14.12
N LEU A 62 2.48 -6.55 13.37
CA LEU A 62 1.25 -5.95 13.91
C LEU A 62 -0.02 -6.69 13.57
N ILE A 63 -0.15 -7.30 12.38
CA ILE A 63 -1.39 -7.95 11.95
C ILE A 63 -1.31 -9.47 12.21
N ILE A 64 -0.26 -10.12 11.70
CA ILE A 64 -0.08 -11.58 11.82
C ILE A 64 0.42 -11.95 13.22
N GLY A 65 1.47 -11.27 13.70
CA GLY A 65 2.11 -11.60 14.97
C GLY A 65 1.31 -11.19 16.20
N HIS A 66 0.60 -10.06 16.16
CA HIS A 66 -0.14 -9.54 17.32
C HIS A 66 -1.62 -9.92 17.31
N PHE A 67 -2.30 -9.92 16.15
CA PHE A 67 -3.72 -10.28 16.04
C PHE A 67 -3.97 -11.71 15.55
N GLY A 68 -2.92 -12.45 15.14
CA GLY A 68 -3.06 -13.85 14.72
C GLY A 68 -3.82 -14.04 13.41
N VAL A 69 -3.91 -12.99 12.57
CA VAL A 69 -4.63 -13.06 11.28
C VAL A 69 -3.83 -13.89 10.28
N ASP A 70 -4.51 -14.72 9.50
CA ASP A 70 -3.87 -15.53 8.45
C ASP A 70 -3.06 -14.67 7.47
N ALA A 71 -1.79 -15.03 7.29
CA ALA A 71 -0.85 -14.32 6.43
C ALA A 71 -1.34 -14.24 4.97
N ASP A 72 -2.03 -15.29 4.51
CA ASP A 72 -2.51 -15.42 3.13
C ASP A 72 -3.52 -14.32 2.77
N ARG A 73 -4.45 -14.05 3.71
CA ARG A 73 -5.51 -13.04 3.56
C ARG A 73 -4.92 -11.63 3.55
N VAL A 74 -3.96 -11.39 4.47
CA VAL A 74 -3.28 -10.10 4.60
C VAL A 74 -2.41 -9.82 3.39
N ALA A 75 -1.69 -10.83 2.90
CA ALA A 75 -0.83 -10.73 1.72
C ALA A 75 -1.64 -10.38 0.46
N ALA A 76 -2.75 -11.10 0.21
CA ALA A 76 -3.58 -10.87 -0.96
C ALA A 76 -4.12 -9.44 -0.99
N ILE A 77 -4.80 -9.01 0.08
CA ILE A 77 -5.44 -7.69 0.14
C ILE A 77 -4.40 -6.56 0.24
N GLY A 78 -3.27 -6.81 0.92
CA GLY A 78 -2.15 -5.88 0.96
C GLY A 78 -1.59 -5.57 -0.42
N MET A 79 -1.46 -6.58 -1.26
CA MET A 79 -0.99 -6.44 -2.63
C MET A 79 -1.99 -5.65 -3.50
N PHE A 80 -3.30 -5.92 -3.35
CA PHE A 80 -4.35 -5.12 -4.01
C PHE A 80 -4.32 -3.65 -3.57
N ALA A 81 -4.12 -3.37 -2.28
CA ALA A 81 -3.93 -2.00 -1.78
C ALA A 81 -2.66 -1.34 -2.37
N GLY A 82 -1.59 -2.10 -2.54
CA GLY A 82 -0.37 -1.65 -3.23
C GLY A 82 -0.63 -1.23 -4.67
N TYR A 83 -1.38 -2.01 -5.44
CA TYR A 83 -1.73 -1.66 -6.82
C TYR A 83 -2.54 -0.36 -6.94
N CYS A 84 -3.35 -0.02 -5.93
CA CYS A 84 -4.00 1.29 -5.85
C CYS A 84 -2.96 2.42 -5.81
N GLY A 85 -1.87 2.24 -5.08
CA GLY A 85 -0.73 3.15 -5.07
C GLY A 85 -0.04 3.25 -6.43
N THR A 86 0.16 2.13 -7.14
CA THR A 86 0.82 2.13 -8.46
C THR A 86 0.02 2.93 -9.49
N LEU A 87 -1.31 2.88 -9.46
CA LEU A 87 -2.18 3.69 -10.32
C LEU A 87 -2.00 5.20 -10.12
N LEU A 88 -1.54 5.62 -8.94
CA LEU A 88 -1.29 7.01 -8.60
C LEU A 88 0.14 7.46 -8.95
N THR A 89 1.01 6.56 -9.41
CA THR A 89 2.40 6.87 -9.71
C THR A 89 2.58 7.51 -11.09
N PRO A 90 3.64 8.33 -11.26
CA PRO A 90 4.06 8.78 -12.59
C PRO A 90 4.49 7.62 -13.52
N MET A 91 4.70 6.40 -13.00
CA MET A 91 4.99 5.22 -13.83
C MET A 91 3.76 4.78 -14.63
N ALA A 92 2.55 4.90 -14.07
CA ALA A 92 1.29 4.71 -14.80
C ALA A 92 1.14 5.77 -15.90
N ALA A 93 1.61 7.00 -15.64
CA ALA A 93 1.72 8.00 -16.69
C ALA A 93 2.72 7.55 -17.76
N ASN A 94 3.93 7.06 -17.45
CA ASN A 94 4.91 6.67 -18.49
C ASN A 94 4.40 5.62 -19.51
N PHE A 95 3.66 4.60 -19.05
CA PHE A 95 3.03 3.62 -19.95
C PHE A 95 1.89 4.20 -20.79
N ASN A 96 1.18 5.22 -20.28
CA ASN A 96 0.11 5.90 -20.99
C ASN A 96 0.58 7.16 -21.76
N ILE A 97 1.79 7.66 -21.47
CA ILE A 97 2.44 8.84 -22.06
C ILE A 97 2.86 8.53 -23.49
N VAL A 98 3.40 7.35 -23.76
CA VAL A 98 3.82 6.96 -25.12
C VAL A 98 2.64 7.05 -26.11
N PRO A 99 1.47 6.43 -25.85
CA PRO A 99 0.30 6.61 -26.71
C PRO A 99 -0.35 8.00 -26.61
N ALA A 100 -0.37 8.65 -25.43
CA ALA A 100 -0.95 9.99 -25.28
C ALA A 100 -0.14 11.11 -25.98
N ALA A 101 1.19 10.97 -26.06
CA ALA A 101 2.08 11.84 -26.81
C ALA A 101 1.92 11.62 -28.32
N LEU A 102 1.74 10.36 -28.76
CA LEU A 102 1.40 10.03 -30.15
C LEU A 102 0.02 10.58 -30.57
N LEU A 103 -0.92 10.74 -29.63
CA LEU A 103 -2.28 11.28 -29.84
C LEU A 103 -2.42 12.79 -29.53
N GLY A 104 -1.33 13.49 -29.16
CA GLY A 104 -1.34 14.94 -28.96
C GLY A 104 -2.16 15.45 -27.76
N LEU A 105 -2.35 14.64 -26.71
CA LEU A 105 -3.13 15.04 -25.54
C LEU A 105 -2.36 16.01 -24.62
N ARG A 106 -3.01 17.12 -24.27
CA ARG A 106 -2.46 18.35 -23.64
C ARG A 106 -1.82 18.18 -22.25
N SER A 107 -1.91 17.03 -21.59
CA SER A 107 -1.43 16.86 -20.21
C SER A 107 -1.26 15.39 -19.81
N GLN A 108 -0.02 15.03 -19.47
CA GLN A 108 0.40 13.70 -19.00
C GLN A 108 -0.14 13.38 -17.59
N TYR A 109 -0.52 14.40 -16.82
CA TYR A 109 -1.07 14.29 -15.46
C TYR A 109 -2.60 14.15 -15.44
N ALA A 110 -3.28 14.30 -16.58
CA ALA A 110 -4.74 14.17 -16.67
C ALA A 110 -5.20 12.75 -16.32
N VAL A 111 -4.42 11.73 -16.70
CA VAL A 111 -4.68 10.32 -16.40
C VAL A 111 -4.63 10.08 -14.89
N ILE A 112 -3.60 10.61 -14.21
CA ILE A 112 -3.47 10.50 -12.75
C ILE A 112 -4.65 11.20 -12.06
N ARG A 113 -5.06 12.39 -12.50
CA ARG A 113 -6.24 13.09 -11.95
C ARG A 113 -7.54 12.32 -12.16
N ALA A 114 -7.68 11.60 -13.27
CA ALA A 114 -8.86 10.78 -13.56
C ALA A 114 -8.87 9.46 -12.76
N GLN A 115 -7.70 8.86 -12.51
CA GLN A 115 -7.56 7.59 -11.80
C GLN A 115 -7.52 7.74 -10.27
N TRP A 116 -7.14 8.93 -9.78
CA TRP A 116 -7.07 9.21 -8.35
C TRP A 116 -8.37 8.91 -7.58
N PRO A 117 -9.56 9.35 -8.01
CA PRO A 117 -10.79 9.04 -7.28
C PRO A 117 -11.05 7.52 -7.22
N THR A 118 -10.82 6.80 -8.33
CA THR A 118 -11.00 5.35 -8.38
C THR A 118 -10.02 4.62 -7.47
N ALA A 119 -8.74 5.01 -7.47
CA ALA A 119 -7.71 4.41 -6.62
C ALA A 119 -8.02 4.60 -5.12
N VAL A 120 -8.50 5.79 -4.74
CA VAL A 120 -8.89 6.08 -3.35
C VAL A 120 -10.11 5.26 -2.92
N ILE A 121 -11.12 5.12 -3.79
CA ILE A 121 -12.31 4.30 -3.50
C ILE A 121 -11.91 2.83 -3.33
N ILE A 122 -11.09 2.29 -4.23
CA ILE A 122 -10.64 0.89 -4.15
C ILE A 122 -9.78 0.68 -2.90
N LEU A 123 -8.91 1.65 -2.54
CA LEU A 123 -8.13 1.59 -1.30
C LEU A 123 -9.05 1.52 -0.06
N ALA A 124 -10.08 2.36 -0.01
CA ALA A 124 -11.06 2.36 1.09
C ALA A 124 -11.81 1.02 1.19
N VAL A 125 -12.22 0.45 0.04
CA VAL A 125 -12.83 -0.88 0.00
C VAL A 125 -11.85 -1.96 0.48
N ASN A 126 -10.57 -1.91 0.08
CA ASN A 126 -9.56 -2.87 0.54
C ASN A 126 -9.33 -2.80 2.05
N ILE A 127 -9.34 -1.60 2.64
CA ILE A 127 -9.24 -1.41 4.09
C ILE A 127 -10.43 -2.06 4.79
N LEU A 128 -11.65 -1.81 4.33
CA LEU A 128 -12.87 -2.39 4.90
C LEU A 128 -12.89 -3.92 4.73
N LEU A 129 -12.44 -4.43 3.59
CA LEU A 129 -12.42 -5.85 3.28
C LEU A 129 -11.37 -6.58 4.12
N MET A 130 -10.17 -6.02 4.28
CA MET A 130 -9.15 -6.58 5.18
C MET A 130 -9.63 -6.54 6.63
N TYR A 131 -10.30 -5.47 7.06
CA TYR A 131 -10.86 -5.40 8.41
C TYR A 131 -11.96 -6.44 8.64
N ALA A 132 -12.87 -6.63 7.68
CA ALA A 132 -13.92 -7.64 7.76
C ALA A 132 -13.34 -9.06 7.80
N VAL A 133 -12.35 -9.35 6.95
CA VAL A 133 -11.68 -10.65 6.83
C VAL A 133 -10.78 -10.97 8.02
N ALA A 134 -10.26 -9.95 8.70
CA ALA A 134 -9.45 -10.11 9.91
C ALA A 134 -10.28 -10.16 11.20
N LYS A 135 -11.55 -9.75 11.15
CA LYS A 135 -12.52 -9.87 12.27
C LYS A 135 -13.23 -11.23 12.29
N TRP A 136 -13.14 -12.00 11.20
CA TRP A 136 -13.77 -13.31 11.00
C TRP A 136 -12.75 -14.44 11.06
#